data_AF-M8BSH7-F1
#
_entry.id   AF-M8BSH7-F1
#
_cell.length_a   1.000
_cell.length_b   1.000
_cell.length_c   1.000
_cell.angle_alpha   90.00
_cell.angle_beta   90.00
_cell.angle_gamma   90.00
#
_symmetry.space_group_name_H-M   'P 1'
#
loop_
_entity.id
_entity.type
_entity.pdbx_description
1 polymer ?
#
loop_
_entity_poly.entity_id
_entity_poly.type
_entity_poly.pdbx_seq_one_letter_code
_entity_poly.pdbx_strand_id
1 'polypeptide(L)'
;MALLSEGLGLSEAALEEASCLEGKVMVCHYYPVCPEPERTMGLVPHTDPGVLTVLAQDGVGGLQVKHTNEDGESYWVDAKPVPGALVINVGDLLQLKPDDLGTVDMF
;
A
#
# COMPACT_ATOMS: atom_id res chain seq x y z
N MET A 1 -1.82 6.10 -14.41
CA MET A 1 -0.43 6.34 -14.02
C MET A 1 0.03 7.75 -14.38
N ALA A 2 -0.43 8.35 -15.48
CA ALA A 2 -0.15 9.76 -15.86
C ALA A 2 -0.14 10.79 -14.72
N LEU A 3 -1.23 10.92 -13.94
CA LEU A 3 -1.28 11.89 -12.83
C LEU A 3 -0.22 11.66 -11.75
N LEU A 4 0.10 10.40 -11.47
CA LEU A 4 1.15 10.04 -10.52
C LEU A 4 2.53 10.39 -11.09
N SER A 5 2.75 10.17 -12.39
CA SER A 5 3.98 10.57 -13.08
C SER A 5 4.16 12.09 -13.07
N GLU A 6 3.11 12.85 -13.41
CA GLU A 6 3.12 14.31 -13.37
C GLU A 6 3.39 14.85 -11.96
N GLY A 7 2.76 14.27 -10.94
CA GLY A 7 2.98 14.63 -9.54
C GLY A 7 4.42 14.39 -9.05
N LEU A 8 5.15 13.46 -9.69
CA LEU A 8 6.57 13.21 -9.47
C LEU A 8 7.50 14.04 -10.38
N GLY A 9 6.95 14.91 -11.24
CA GLY A 9 7.70 15.72 -12.20
C GLY A 9 8.25 14.94 -13.41
N LEU A 10 7.65 13.78 -13.71
CA LEU A 10 8.01 12.92 -14.83
C LEU A 10 7.10 13.17 -16.04
N SER A 11 7.45 12.63 -17.21
CA SER A 11 6.52 12.59 -18.34
C SER A 11 5.33 11.67 -18.01
N GLU A 12 4.16 11.95 -18.58
CA GLU A 12 2.91 11.23 -18.28
C GLU A 12 3.02 9.70 -18.46
N ALA A 13 3.84 9.24 -19.41
CA ALA A 13 4.03 7.82 -19.69
C ALA A 13 5.11 7.16 -18.82
N ALA A 14 5.93 7.93 -18.09
CA ALA A 14 7.16 7.43 -17.48
C ALA A 14 6.92 6.27 -16.50
N LEU A 15 5.94 6.40 -15.60
CA LEU A 15 5.65 5.31 -14.67
C LEU A 15 4.98 4.14 -15.40
N GLU A 16 4.11 4.40 -16.38
CA GLU A 16 3.47 3.31 -17.13
C GLU A 16 4.51 2.46 -17.87
N GLU A 17 5.50 3.09 -18.49
CA GLU A 17 6.60 2.43 -19.20
C GLU A 17 7.61 1.74 -18.26
N ALA A 18 7.97 2.38 -17.15
CA ALA A 18 8.93 1.83 -16.18
C ALA A 18 8.32 0.70 -15.37
N SER A 19 7.01 0.74 -15.18
CA SER A 19 6.29 -0.28 -14.49
C SER A 19 6.08 -1.45 -15.46
N CYS A 20 6.68 -2.61 -15.18
CA CYS A 20 6.38 -3.84 -15.89
C CYS A 20 4.96 -4.37 -15.54
N LEU A 21 3.97 -3.48 -15.40
CA LEU A 21 2.62 -3.63 -14.83
C LEU A 21 1.65 -4.36 -15.76
N GLU A 22 2.06 -5.46 -16.38
CA GLU A 22 1.07 -6.34 -17.02
C GLU A 22 0.27 -7.15 -15.97
N GLY A 23 0.79 -7.27 -14.75
CA GLY A 23 0.12 -7.96 -13.65
C GLY A 23 -0.88 -7.07 -12.90
N LYS A 24 -2.18 -7.27 -13.13
CA LYS A 24 -3.23 -6.80 -12.21
C LYS A 24 -3.72 -7.98 -11.38
N VAL A 25 -3.67 -7.84 -10.06
CA VAL A 25 -4.21 -8.83 -9.12
C VAL A 25 -5.36 -8.21 -8.36
N MET A 26 -6.46 -8.94 -8.23
CA MET A 26 -7.57 -8.57 -7.38
C MET A 26 -7.65 -9.58 -6.24
N VAL A 27 -7.63 -9.08 -5.01
CA VAL A 27 -7.77 -9.88 -3.80
C VAL A 27 -8.99 -9.40 -3.04
N CYS A 28 -9.84 -10.33 -2.62
CA CYS A 28 -11.02 -10.05 -1.80
C CYS A 28 -10.81 -10.64 -0.41
N HIS A 29 -10.67 -9.79 0.60
CA HIS A 29 -10.52 -10.22 1.99
C HIS A 29 -11.88 -10.28 2.69
N TYR A 30 -12.11 -11.35 3.44
CA TYR A 30 -13.25 -11.50 4.33
C TYR A 30 -12.75 -11.85 5.74
N TYR A 31 -12.94 -10.93 6.68
CA TYR A 31 -12.53 -11.09 8.07
C TYR A 31 -13.78 -11.43 8.92
N PRO A 32 -13.93 -12.68 9.39
CA PRO A 32 -15.08 -13.06 10.22
C PRO A 32 -15.01 -12.42 11.61
N VAL A 33 -16.16 -12.37 12.29
CA VAL A 33 -16.23 -11.93 13.70
C VAL A 33 -15.29 -12.77 14.56
N CYS A 34 -14.42 -12.11 15.31
CA CYS A 34 -13.46 -12.73 16.21
C CYS A 34 -13.95 -12.62 17.68
N PRO A 35 -13.96 -13.72 18.47
CA PRO A 35 -14.32 -13.66 19.90
C PRO A 35 -13.36 -12.85 20.75
N GLU A 36 -12.08 -12.82 20.37
CA GLU A 36 -11.00 -12.11 21.09
C GLU A 36 -10.25 -11.19 20.11
N PRO A 37 -10.90 -10.11 19.63
CA PRO A 37 -10.32 -9.25 18.59
C PRO A 37 -9.02 -8.57 19.06
N GLU A 38 -8.93 -8.22 20.35
CA GLU A 38 -7.75 -7.57 20.91
C GLU A 38 -6.52 -8.48 21.03
N ARG A 39 -6.68 -9.78 20.77
CA ARG A 39 -5.62 -10.79 20.78
C ARG A 39 -5.36 -11.38 19.40
N THR A 40 -6.01 -10.87 18.37
CA THR A 40 -6.02 -11.46 17.03
C THR A 40 -5.64 -10.40 15.99
N MET A 41 -4.83 -10.78 15.01
CA MET A 41 -4.59 -9.97 13.82
C MET A 41 -5.27 -10.62 12.62
N GLY A 42 -6.12 -9.86 11.92
CA GLY A 42 -6.76 -10.34 10.68
C GLY A 42 -5.75 -10.58 9.56
N LEU A 43 -4.74 -9.71 9.47
CA LEU A 43 -3.61 -9.81 8.57
C LEU A 43 -2.37 -9.29 9.30
N VAL A 44 -1.23 -9.95 9.10
CA VAL A 44 0.03 -9.54 9.73
C VAL A 44 0.54 -8.22 9.10
N PRO A 45 1.33 -7.42 9.83
CA PRO A 45 2.03 -6.28 9.25
C PRO A 45 2.82 -6.67 8.00
N HIS A 46 2.60 -5.95 6.90
CA HIS A 46 3.27 -6.19 5.63
C HIS A 46 3.29 -4.89 4.80
N THR A 47 4.01 -4.93 3.69
CA THR A 47 3.93 -3.96 2.59
C THR A 47 3.33 -4.63 1.36
N ASP A 48 2.78 -3.84 0.47
CA ASP A 48 2.18 -4.36 -0.76
C ASP A 48 3.23 -4.46 -1.86
N PRO A 49 3.41 -5.65 -2.47
CA PRO A 49 4.26 -5.78 -3.63
C PRO A 49 3.61 -5.08 -4.82
N GLY A 50 4.39 -4.29 -5.57
CA GLY A 50 3.91 -3.59 -6.77
C GLY A 50 4.05 -2.09 -6.68
N VAL A 51 3.38 -1.36 -7.57
CA VAL A 51 3.46 0.11 -7.66
C VAL A 51 2.37 0.78 -6.82
N LEU A 52 1.14 0.29 -6.90
CA LEU A 52 -0.02 0.91 -6.27
C LEU A 52 -1.08 -0.15 -5.93
N THR A 53 -1.64 -0.05 -4.73
CA THR A 53 -2.86 -0.77 -4.35
C THR A 53 -4.03 0.21 -4.29
N VAL A 54 -5.15 -0.19 -4.89
CA VAL A 54 -6.43 0.53 -4.77
C VAL A 54 -7.36 -0.37 -3.96
N LEU A 55 -7.72 0.08 -2.76
CA LEU A 55 -8.50 -0.69 -1.80
C LEU A 55 -9.87 -0.06 -1.57
N ALA A 56 -10.92 -0.86 -1.76
CA ALA A 56 -12.26 -0.55 -1.31
C ALA A 56 -12.48 -1.22 0.05
N GLN A 57 -13.00 -0.45 1.02
CA GLN A 57 -13.34 -0.93 2.35
C GLN A 57 -14.86 -0.93 2.56
N ASP A 58 -15.34 -1.82 3.42
CA ASP A 58 -16.69 -1.73 3.96
C ASP A 58 -16.75 -0.70 5.11
N GLY A 59 -17.90 -0.61 5.77
CA GLY A 59 -18.10 0.30 6.90
C GLY A 59 -17.59 -0.20 8.26
N VAL A 60 -17.00 -1.40 8.35
CA VAL A 60 -16.61 -2.01 9.63
C VAL A 60 -15.28 -1.45 10.13
N GLY A 61 -14.32 -1.23 9.23
CA GLY A 61 -12.97 -0.75 9.56
C GLY A 61 -12.00 -1.88 9.92
N GLY A 62 -10.90 -1.54 10.59
CA GLY A 62 -9.86 -2.49 11.01
C GLY A 62 -8.53 -2.39 10.23
N LEU A 63 -8.48 -1.61 9.16
CA LEU A 63 -7.21 -1.30 8.50
C LEU A 63 -6.41 -0.31 9.36
N GLN A 64 -5.15 -0.65 9.63
CA GLN A 64 -4.18 0.23 10.28
C GLN A 64 -2.96 0.39 9.40
N VAL A 65 -2.40 1.60 9.39
CA VAL A 65 -1.19 1.95 8.65
C VAL A 65 -0.11 2.34 9.64
N LYS A 66 1.10 1.81 9.46
CA LYS A 66 2.25 2.18 10.29
C LYS A 66 2.79 3.52 9.81
N HIS A 67 2.83 4.50 10.70
CA HIS A 67 3.42 5.81 10.47
C HIS A 67 4.67 5.98 11.33
N THR A 68 5.71 6.59 10.77
CA THR A 68 6.93 6.96 11.50
C THR A 68 7.05 8.48 11.49
N ASN A 69 7.16 9.10 12.66
CA ASN A 69 7.33 10.55 12.78
C ASN A 69 8.78 10.99 12.47
N GLU A 70 9.01 12.30 12.49
CA GLU A 70 10.32 12.91 12.22
C GLU A 70 11.41 12.48 13.22
N ASP A 71 11.00 12.14 14.45
CA ASP A 71 11.89 11.66 15.52
C ASP A 71 12.25 10.17 15.38
N GLY A 72 11.70 9.48 14.37
CA GLY A 72 11.96 8.06 14.10
C GLY A 72 11.09 7.09 14.91
N GLU A 73 10.10 7.58 15.64
CA GLU A 73 9.15 6.75 16.39
C GLU A 73 8.03 6.26 15.47
N SER A 74 7.76 4.95 15.49
CA SER A 74 6.67 4.35 14.73
C SER A 74 5.44 4.09 15.59
N TYR A 75 4.27 4.37 15.04
CA TYR A 75 2.97 4.03 15.64
C TYR A 75 1.95 3.62 14.56
N TRP A 76 0.90 2.92 14.97
CA TRP A 76 -0.19 2.51 14.10
C TRP A 76 -1.29 3.56 14.08
N VAL A 77 -1.83 3.85 12.90
CA VAL A 77 -2.92 4.81 12.68
C VAL A 77 -4.07 4.09 11.99
N ASP A 78 -5.29 4.26 12.51
CA ASP A 78 -6.48 3.69 11.89
C ASP A 78 -6.81 4.43 10.58
N ALA A 79 -6.89 3.67 9.49
CA ALA A 79 -7.48 4.13 8.24
C ALA A 79 -8.99 3.95 8.31
N LYS A 80 -9.68 4.92 8.93
CA LYS A 80 -11.13 4.88 9.12
C LYS A 80 -11.85 4.86 7.76
N PRO A 81 -12.81 3.94 7.55
CA PRO A 81 -13.59 3.93 6.32
C PRO A 81 -14.34 5.24 6.12
N VAL A 82 -14.25 5.78 4.89
CA VAL A 82 -15.00 6.96 4.47
C VAL A 82 -15.98 6.51 3.37
N PRO A 83 -17.31 6.70 3.55
CA PRO A 83 -18.29 6.27 2.56
C PRO A 83 -17.99 6.82 1.15
N GLY A 84 -17.87 5.93 0.17
CA GLY A 84 -17.58 6.27 -1.22
C GLY A 84 -16.12 6.58 -1.54
N ALA A 85 -15.21 6.53 -0.55
CA ALA A 85 -13.79 6.72 -0.78
C ALA A 85 -13.08 5.39 -1.10
N LEU A 86 -11.93 5.50 -1.76
CA LEU A 86 -10.97 4.42 -1.95
C LEU A 86 -9.69 4.77 -1.21
N VAL A 87 -9.05 3.77 -0.61
CA VAL A 87 -7.70 3.91 -0.07
C VAL A 87 -6.70 3.62 -1.17
N ILE A 88 -5.71 4.50 -1.31
CA ILE A 88 -4.61 4.36 -2.23
C ILE A 88 -3.35 4.11 -1.39
N ASN A 89 -2.73 2.94 -1.56
CA ASN A 89 -1.48 2.60 -0.89
C ASN A 89 -0.34 2.54 -1.92
N VAL A 90 0.82 3.09 -1.57
CA VAL A 90 2.02 3.08 -2.42
C VAL A 90 2.80 1.80 -2.15
N GLY A 91 2.95 0.97 -3.19
CA GLY A 91 3.64 -0.31 -3.09
C GLY A 91 5.15 -0.19 -3.19
N ASP A 92 5.83 -1.30 -2.88
CA ASP A 92 7.29 -1.38 -2.76
C ASP A 92 8.04 -0.91 -4.01
N LEU A 93 7.53 -1.20 -5.21
CA LEU A 93 8.21 -0.85 -6.47
C LEU A 93 8.27 0.65 -6.72
N LEU A 94 7.32 1.42 -6.16
CA LEU A 94 7.37 2.88 -6.25
C LEU A 94 8.26 3.49 -5.15
N GLN A 95 8.48 2.76 -4.04
CA GLN A 95 9.33 3.22 -2.94
C GLN A 95 10.82 2.99 -3.19
N LEU A 96 11.18 2.12 -4.14
CA LEU A 96 12.57 1.85 -4.50
C LEU A 96 13.29 3.14 -4.92
N LYS A 97 14.38 3.47 -4.22
CA LYS A 97 15.25 4.56 -4.64
C LYS A 97 16.24 4.06 -5.68
N PRO A 98 16.75 4.95 -6.56
CA PRO A 98 17.80 4.61 -7.50
C PRO A 98 19.04 3.95 -6.85
N ASP A 99 19.33 4.28 -5.59
CA ASP A 99 20.47 3.74 -4.84
C ASP A 99 20.24 2.31 -4.30
N ASP A 100 18.98 1.85 -4.22
CA ASP A 100 18.61 0.53 -3.69
C ASP A 100 18.76 -0.60 -4.74
N LEU A 101 18.99 -0.24 -6.01
CA LEU A 101 19.25 -1.17 -7.13
C LEU A 101 20.57 -1.95 -7.01
N GLY A 102 21.45 -1.57 -6.06
CA GLY A 102 22.74 -2.21 -5.83
C GLY A 102 22.70 -3.51 -5.00
N THR A 103 21.56 -3.85 -4.41
CA THR A 103 21.44 -5.02 -3.49
C THR A 103 20.04 -5.63 -3.57
N VAL A 104 19.64 -6.05 -4.77
CA VAL A 104 18.50 -6.97 -4.92
C VAL A 104 19.07 -8.34 -5.31
N ASP A 105 19.52 -9.09 -4.32
CA ASP A 105 19.68 -10.55 -4.49
C ASP A 105 18.27 -11.12 -4.63
N MET A 106 17.89 -11.38 -5.88
CA MET A 106 16.71 -12.14 -6.25
C MET A 106 16.93 -13.59 -5.78
N PHE A 107 16.33 -13.97 -4.66
CA PHE A 107 16.02 -15.38 -4.37
C PHE A 107 14.66 -15.74 -4.95
#